data_AF-A0A916G2Y0-F1
#
_entry.id   AF-A0A916G2Y0-F1
#
_cell.length_a   1.000
_cell.length_b   1.000
_cell.length_c   1.000
_cell.angle_alpha   90.00
_cell.angle_beta   90.00
_cell.angle_gamma   90.00
#
_symmetry.space_group_name_H-M   'P 1'
#
loop_
_entity.id
_entity.type
_entity.pdbx_description
1 polymer ?
#
loop_
_entity_poly.entity_id
_entity_poly.type
_entity_poly.pdbx_seq_one_letter_code
_entity_poly.pdbx_strand_id
1 'polypeptide(L)' 'MGFLTGKRALITGLLSNRSIAYGIAEAMKREGAELAFTYQTEKLKDRVVKLAAEFGSDIVL' A
#
# COMPACT_ATOMS: atom_id res chain seq x y z
N MET A 1 -10.88 -16.96 3.96
CA MET A 1 -11.42 -15.58 3.84
C MET A 1 -10.72 -14.77 4.93
N GLY A 2 -9.94 -13.76 4.56
CA GLY A 2 -9.15 -12.99 5.54
C GLY A 2 -10.01 -12.03 6.34
N PHE A 3 -9.59 -11.67 7.55
CA PHE A 3 -10.43 -10.89 8.48
C PHE A 3 -10.61 -9.42 8.06
N LEU A 4 -9.88 -8.95 7.04
CA LEU A 4 -10.01 -7.61 6.46
C LEU A 4 -10.76 -7.61 5.11
N THR A 5 -11.39 -8.72 4.72
CA THR A 5 -12.15 -8.80 3.48
C THR A 5 -13.18 -7.67 3.38
N GLY A 6 -13.16 -6.91 2.28
CA GLY A 6 -14.07 -5.78 2.01
C GLY A 6 -13.73 -4.49 2.77
N LYS A 7 -12.63 -4.44 3.53
CA LYS A 7 -12.12 -3.21 4.14
C LYS A 7 -11.23 -2.45 3.16
N ARG A 8 -11.36 -1.12 3.18
CA ARG A 8 -10.52 -0.18 2.44
C ARG A 8 -9.60 0.56 3.40
N ALA A 9 -8.32 0.65 3.08
CA ALA A 9 -7.34 1.32 3.94
C ALA A 9 -6.37 2.20 3.14
N LEU A 10 -6.08 3.38 3.68
CA LEU A 10 -5.03 4.27 3.18
C LEU A 10 -3.75 4.03 3.99
N ILE A 11 -2.66 3.65 3.33
CA ILE A 11 -1.36 3.41 3.94
C ILE A 11 -0.41 4.55 3.56
N THR A 12 0.17 5.20 4.56
CA THR A 12 1.17 6.25 4.37
C THR A 12 2.57 5.74 4.71
N GLY A 13 3.62 6.43 4.26
CA GLY A 13 5.01 6.12 4.64
C GLY A 13 5.60 4.89 3.94
N LEU A 14 5.04 4.47 2.80
CA LEU A 14 5.61 3.40 1.96
C LEU A 14 6.76 3.95 1.12
N LEU A 15 8.01 3.67 1.51
CA LEU A 15 9.19 4.16 0.78
C LEU A 15 9.99 3.04 0.10
N SER A 16 9.96 1.83 0.65
CA SER A 16 10.66 0.65 0.13
C SER A 16 10.04 -0.63 0.69
N ASN A 17 10.47 -1.79 0.18
CA ASN A 17 10.14 -3.10 0.75
C ASN A 17 10.69 -3.35 2.17
N ARG A 18 11.50 -2.42 2.71
CA ARG A 18 12.00 -2.45 4.10
C ARG A 18 11.20 -1.54 5.04
N SER A 19 10.23 -0.80 4.53
CA SER A 19 9.37 0.08 5.34
C SER A 19 8.47 -0.75 6.26
N ILE A 20 8.18 -0.26 7.46
CA ILE A 20 7.14 -0.85 8.33
C ILE A 20 5.79 -0.87 7.59
N ALA A 21 5.47 0.22 6.88
CA ALA A 21 4.28 0.32 6.05
C ALA A 21 4.16 -0.79 4.98
N TYR A 22 5.30 -1.32 4.49
CA TYR A 22 5.29 -2.42 3.52
C TYR A 22 4.82 -3.72 4.17
N GLY A 23 5.37 -4.07 5.34
CA GLY A 23 4.93 -5.25 6.09
C GLY A 23 3.46 -5.15 6.52
N ILE A 24 2.99 -3.96 6.89
CA ILE A 24 1.57 -3.70 7.15
C ILE A 24 0.74 -3.94 5.89
N ALA A 25 1.13 -3.37 4.75
CA ALA A 25 0.43 -3.54 3.47
C ALA A 25 0.35 -5.02 3.04
N GLU A 26 1.43 -5.77 3.19
CA GLU A 26 1.48 -7.19 2.87
C GLU A 26 0.50 -8.00 3.74
N ALA A 27 0.52 -7.77 5.06
CA ALA A 27 -0.40 -8.43 5.97
C ALA A 27 -1.86 -8.05 5.68
N MET A 28 -2.14 -6.78 5.43
CA MET A 28 -3.49 -6.31 5.14
C MET A 28 -4.02 -6.87 3.81
N LYS A 29 -3.18 -6.90 2.77
CA LYS A 29 -3.54 -7.47 1.47
C LYS A 29 -3.82 -8.97 1.58
N ARG A 30 -2.98 -9.71 2.32
CA ARG A 30 -3.18 -11.14 2.60
C ARG A 30 -4.53 -11.40 3.29
N GLU A 31 -4.94 -10.49 4.17
CA GLU A 31 -6.22 -10.56 4.88
C GLU A 31 -7.43 -10.02 4.09
N GLY A 32 -7.24 -9.66 2.81
CA GLY A 32 -8.32 -9.32 1.89
C GLY A 32 -8.68 -7.83 1.83
N ALA A 33 -7.82 -6.93 2.33
CA ALA A 33 -8.04 -5.50 2.25
C ALA A 33 -7.78 -4.94 0.82
N GLU A 34 -8.54 -3.91 0.47
CA GLU A 34 -8.25 -3.00 -0.64
C GLU A 34 -7.39 -1.84 -0.10
N LEU A 35 -6.26 -1.57 -0.75
CA LEU A 35 -5.28 -0.60 -0.27
C LEU A 35 -5.20 0.61 -1.20
N ALA A 36 -4.87 1.77 -0.63
CA ALA A 36 -4.45 2.98 -1.33
C ALA A 36 -3.19 3.51 -0.63
N PHE A 37 -2.37 4.26 -1.34
CA PHE A 37 -1.08 4.73 -0.82
C PHE A 37 -0.89 6.23 -0.97
N THR A 38 -0.05 6.84 -0.13
CA THR A 38 0.34 8.24 -0.28
C THR A 38 1.84 8.41 -0.53
N TYR A 39 2.19 9.53 -1.15
CA TYR A 39 3.57 10.00 -1.27
C TYR A 39 3.71 11.45 -0.80
N GLN A 40 4.86 11.81 -0.23
CA GLN A 40 5.05 13.17 0.31
C GLN A 40 5.61 14.16 -0.70
N THR A 41 6.35 13.68 -1.70
CA THR A 41 7.00 14.54 -2.70
C THR A 41 6.92 13.92 -4.08
N GLU A 42 6.82 14.73 -5.13
CA GLU A 42 6.72 14.25 -6.52
C GLU A 42 7.88 13.33 -6.92
N LYS A 43 9.08 13.52 -6.35
CA LYS A 43 10.24 12.63 -6.57
C LYS A 43 10.01 11.19 -6.12
N LEU A 44 9.09 10.97 -5.18
CA LEU A 44 8.77 9.64 -4.64
C LEU A 44 7.60 8.99 -5.36
N LYS A 45 6.81 9.73 -6.14
CA LYS A 45 5.57 9.26 -6.77
C LYS A 45 5.78 7.97 -7.56
N ASP A 46 6.68 7.97 -8.53
CA ASP A 46 6.93 6.81 -9.39
C ASP A 46 7.38 5.57 -8.60
N ARG A 47 8.11 5.79 -7.50
CA ARG A 47 8.51 4.70 -6.61
C ARG A 47 7.31 4.13 -5.86
N VAL A 48 6.47 4.99 -5.29
CA VAL A 48 5.27 4.57 -4.56
C VAL A 48 4.29 3.88 -5.49
N VAL A 49 4.10 4.37 -6.71
CA VAL A 49 3.25 3.73 -7.74
C VAL A 49 3.72 2.31 -8.04
N LYS A 50 5.03 2.10 -8.24
CA LYS A 50 5.58 0.76 -8.48
C LYS A 50 5.33 -0.19 -7.31
N LEU A 51 5.51 0.29 -6.08
CA LEU A 51 5.26 -0.52 -4.88
C LEU A 51 3.77 -0.78 -4.65
N ALA A 52 2.90 0.20 -4.91
CA ALA A 52 1.44 0.07 -4.79
C ALA A 52 0.88 -1.00 -5.73
N ALA A 53 1.45 -1.12 -6.93
CA ALA A 53 1.09 -2.15 -7.89
C ALA A 53 1.35 -3.58 -7.37
N GLU A 54 2.35 -3.79 -6.51
CA GLU A 54 2.61 -5.10 -5.86
C GLU A 54 1.43 -5.53 -4.97
N PHE A 55 0.65 -4.58 -4.47
CA PHE A 55 -0.54 -4.84 -3.67
C PHE A 55 -1.85 -4.76 -4.49
N GLY A 56 -1.74 -4.59 -5.81
CA GLY A 56 -2.89 -4.42 -6.70
C GLY A 56 -3.69 -3.14 -6.41
N SER A 57 -2.99 -2.06 -6.05
CA SER A 57 -3.59 -0.74 -5.82
C SER A 57 -3.18 0.22 -6.93
N ASP A 58 -4.17 0.81 -7.60
CA ASP A 58 -3.97 1.88 -8.59
C ASP A 58 -4.15 3.30 -7.98
N ILE A 59 -4.46 3.38 -6.68
CA ILE A 59 -4.74 4.63 -5.99
C ILE A 59 -3.48 5.09 -5.25
N VAL A 60 -2.85 6.15 -5.77
CA VAL A 60 -1.69 6.80 -5.17
C VAL A 60 -1.92 8.31 -5.11
N LEU A 61 -1.89 8.88 -3.91
CA LEU A 61 -2.25 10.26 -3.58
C LEU A 61 -1.06 11.11 -3.10
#